data_AF-A0A4Y2BE33-F1
#
_entry.id   AF-A0A4Y2BE33-F1
#
_cell.length_a   1.000
_cell.length_b   1.000
_cell.length_c   1.000
_cell.angle_alpha   90.00
_cell.angle_beta   90.00
_cell.angle_gamma   90.00
#
_symmetry.space_group_name_H-M   'P 1'
#
loop_
_entity.id
_entity.type
_entity.pdbx_description
1 polymer ?
#
loop_
_entity_poly.entity_id
_entity_poly.type
_entity_poly.pdbx_seq_one_letter_code
_entity_poly.pdbx_strand_id
1 'polypeptide(L)'
;MIEATPQHLLDCVALVYDDQLKRPDFVLELVSDKSNNILRTDVENNKVNIYFSEISNNAQQFSFGAEVVVEVENPQPGTAKVFDYYAP
;
A
#
# COMPACT_ATOMS: atom_id res chain seq x y z
N MET A 1 -8.04 10.08 1.24
CA MET A 1 -9.28 9.32 0.98
C MET A 1 -9.23 8.94 -0.49
N ILE A 2 -9.08 7.65 -0.81
CA ILE A 2 -9.10 7.15 -2.19
C ILE A 2 -10.48 6.53 -2.39
N GLU A 3 -11.21 7.00 -3.40
CA GLU A 3 -12.50 6.44 -3.81
C GLU A 3 -12.26 5.61 -5.08
N ALA A 4 -12.67 4.34 -5.05
CA ALA A 4 -12.64 3.45 -6.21
C ALA A 4 -14.06 3.30 -6.76
N THR A 5 -14.26 3.64 -8.03
CA THR A 5 -15.54 3.45 -8.73
C THR A 5 -15.66 2.01 -9.28
N PRO A 6 -16.85 1.37 -9.23
CA PRO A 6 -16.95 -0.10 -9.32
C PRO A 6 -16.77 -0.75 -10.70
N GLN A 7 -16.26 -0.08 -11.73
CA GLN A 7 -16.27 -0.65 -13.08
C GLN A 7 -14.96 -1.28 -13.54
N HIS A 8 -13.84 -1.07 -12.83
CA HIS A 8 -12.61 -1.82 -13.09
C HIS A 8 -11.93 -2.10 -11.75
N LEU A 9 -11.87 -3.38 -11.38
CA LEU A 9 -11.00 -3.85 -10.33
C LEU A 9 -9.58 -3.40 -10.67
N LEU A 10 -9.03 -2.50 -9.85
CA LEU A 10 -7.62 -2.10 -9.81
C LEU A 10 -7.19 -0.96 -10.74
N ASP A 11 -7.63 0.26 -10.45
CA ASP A 11 -6.80 1.44 -10.64
C ASP A 11 -6.66 2.18 -9.30
N CYS A 12 -5.96 1.55 -8.36
CA CYS A 12 -5.49 2.21 -7.15
C CYS A 12 -4.15 2.88 -7.46
N VAL A 13 -4.15 4.19 -7.67
CA VAL A 13 -2.93 4.98 -7.81
C VAL A 13 -2.44 5.36 -6.41
N ALA A 14 -1.24 4.87 -6.02
CA ALA A 14 -0.57 5.26 -4.79
C ALA A 14 0.88 5.65 -5.09
N LEU A 15 1.29 6.81 -4.57
CA LEU A 15 2.59 7.44 -4.82
C LEU A 15 3.72 6.69 -4.10
N VAL A 16 4.78 6.33 -4.82
CA VAL A 16 6.01 5.78 -4.26
C VAL A 16 7.21 6.36 -5.05
N TYR A 17 8.03 7.20 -4.41
CA TYR A 17 9.27 7.81 -4.96
C TYR A 17 10.47 6.91 -4.75
N ASP A 18 11.51 6.94 -5.58
CA ASP A 18 12.73 6.09 -5.48
C ASP A 18 13.62 6.28 -4.23
N ASP A 19 13.19 7.08 -3.26
CA ASP A 19 13.91 7.33 -2.02
C ASP A 19 13.56 6.29 -0.93
N GLN A 20 14.54 5.96 -0.09
CA GLN A 20 14.32 5.06 1.04
C GLN A 20 13.23 5.60 1.98
N LEU A 21 12.18 4.82 2.20
CA LEU A 21 11.20 5.08 3.25
C LEU A 21 11.92 5.09 4.59
N LYS A 22 12.07 6.26 5.20
CA LYS A 22 12.48 6.35 6.60
C LYS A 22 11.20 6.27 7.43
N ARG A 23 11.21 5.34 8.39
CA ARG A 23 10.13 5.01 9.35
C ARG A 23 9.13 3.93 8.87
N PRO A 24 9.60 2.67 8.73
CA PRO A 24 8.74 1.52 8.41
C PRO A 24 7.72 1.22 9.52
N ASP A 25 7.88 1.80 10.71
CA ASP A 25 7.01 1.59 11.87
C ASP A 25 5.53 1.91 11.57
N PHE A 26 5.24 2.90 10.72
CA PHE A 26 3.87 3.22 10.31
C PHE A 26 3.19 2.09 9.54
N VAL A 27 3.98 1.27 8.84
CA VAL A 27 3.48 0.14 8.06
C VAL A 27 3.28 -1.08 8.96
N LEU A 28 4.01 -1.18 10.08
CA LEU A 28 3.84 -2.26 11.05
C LEU A 28 2.54 -2.16 11.84
N GLU A 29 2.00 -0.95 12.02
CA GLU A 29 0.70 -0.73 12.67
C GLU A 29 -0.44 -1.43 11.94
N LEU A 30 -0.35 -1.56 10.61
CA LEU A 30 -1.35 -2.23 9.78
C LEU A 30 -1.58 -3.69 10.20
N VAL A 31 -0.52 -4.41 10.55
CA VAL A 31 -0.59 -5.82 10.97
C VAL A 31 -1.25 -5.98 12.35
N SER A 32 -1.22 -4.92 13.16
CA SER A 32 -1.81 -4.93 14.51
C SER A 32 -3.31 -4.61 14.51
N ASP A 33 -3.83 -4.04 13.43
CA ASP A 33 -5.23 -3.71 13.28
C ASP A 33 -6.06 -4.94 12.88
N LYS A 34 -6.87 -5.42 13.84
CA LYS A 34 -7.72 -6.61 13.70
C LYS A 34 -8.93 -6.41 12.80
N SER A 35 -9.18 -5.20 12.31
CA SER A 35 -10.28 -4.91 11.39
C SER A 35 -9.92 -5.18 9.93
N ASN A 36 -8.65 -5.43 9.64
CA ASN A 36 -8.16 -5.77 8.32
C ASN A 36 -7.61 -7.21 8.26
N ASN A 37 -7.32 -7.68 7.04
CA ASN A 37 -6.82 -9.03 6.77
C ASN A 37 -5.33 -9.02 6.38
N ILE A 38 -4.57 -8.03 6.85
CA ILE A 38 -3.14 -7.90 6.54
C ILE A 38 -2.35 -8.88 7.41
N LEU A 39 -1.71 -9.84 6.77
CA LEU A 39 -0.88 -10.85 7.41
C LEU A 39 0.51 -10.31 7.76
N ARG A 40 1.09 -9.54 6.84
CA ARG A 40 2.47 -9.04 6.93
C ARG A 40 2.64 -7.83 6.04
N THR A 41 3.56 -6.96 6.42
CA THR A 41 4.08 -5.92 5.55
C THR A 41 5.60 -6.04 5.41
N ASP A 42 6.12 -5.74 4.23
CA ASP A 42 7.55 -5.64 3.95
C ASP A 42 7.85 -4.30 3.31
N VAL A 43 8.87 -3.62 3.80
CA VAL A 43 9.34 -2.34 3.26
C VAL A 43 10.70 -2.55 2.62
N GLU A 44 10.79 -2.33 1.31
CA GLU A 44 12.03 -2.42 0.55
C GLU A 44 12.27 -1.12 -0.21
N ASN A 45 13.27 -0.34 0.22
CA ASN A 45 13.54 1.01 -0.26
C ASN A 45 12.28 1.88 -0.20
N ASN A 46 11.68 2.11 -1.35
CA ASN A 46 10.47 2.88 -1.52
C ASN A 46 9.20 2.03 -1.58
N LYS A 47 9.33 0.74 -1.84
CA LYS A 47 8.19 -0.15 -2.03
C LYS A 47 7.67 -0.63 -0.69
N VAL A 48 6.35 -0.57 -0.56
CA VAL A 48 5.62 -1.22 0.53
C VAL A 48 4.89 -2.41 -0.07
N ASN A 49 5.27 -3.61 0.34
CA ASN A 49 4.54 -4.83 0.04
C ASN A 49 3.60 -5.14 1.20
N ILE A 50 2.33 -5.39 0.88
CA ILE A 50 1.29 -5.70 1.86
C ILE A 50 0.73 -7.07 1.49
N TYR A 51 0.88 -8.03 2.39
CA TYR A 51 0.41 -9.39 2.21
C TYR A 51 -0.91 -9.55 2.96
N PHE A 52 -1.95 -9.96 2.23
CA PHE A 52 -3.26 -10.26 2.80
C PHE A 52 -3.36 -11.76 3.08
N SER A 53 -3.96 -12.15 4.21
CA SER A 53 -4.28 -13.55 4.50
C SER A 53 -5.41 -14.07 3.61
N GLU A 54 -6.34 -13.18 3.25
CA GLU A 54 -7.45 -13.44 2.36
C GLU A 54 -7.91 -12.13 1.71
N ILE A 55 -8.39 -12.21 0.47
CA ILE A 55 -9.08 -11.12 -0.22
C ILE A 55 -10.50 -11.59 -0.49
N SER A 56 -11.49 -10.73 -0.23
CA SER A 56 -12.90 -11.01 -0.46
C SER A 56 -13.50 -9.99 -1.43
N ASN A 57 -14.75 -10.23 -1.84
CA ASN A 57 -15.49 -9.26 -2.66
C ASN A 57 -15.96 -8.03 -1.88
N ASN A 58 -15.81 -8.02 -0.55
CA ASN A 58 -16.11 -6.85 0.27
C ASN A 58 -14.92 -5.89 0.26
N ALA A 59 -15.21 -4.59 0.17
CA ALA A 59 -14.19 -3.57 0.26
C ALA A 59 -13.49 -3.61 1.63
N GLN A 60 -12.16 -3.60 1.61
CA GLN A 60 -11.32 -3.44 2.79
C GLN A 60 -10.53 -2.15 2.65
N GLN A 61 -10.53 -1.34 3.71
CA GLN A 61 -9.87 -0.04 3.72
C GLN A 61 -8.81 -0.02 4.81
N PHE A 62 -7.64 0.51 4.47
CA PHE A 62 -6.56 0.76 5.41
C PHE A 62 -5.77 2.00 4.96
N SER A 63 -5.00 2.56 5.88
CA SER A 63 -4.11 3.70 5.62
C SER A 63 -2.90 3.61 6.53
N PHE A 64 -1.76 4.07 6.05
CA PHE A 64 -0.53 4.19 6.85
C PHE A 64 0.12 5.54 6.61
N GLY A 65 0.89 6.02 7.58
CA GLY A 65 1.68 7.22 7.44
C GLY A 65 2.89 7.00 6.53
N ALA A 66 3.27 8.03 5.77
CA ALA A 66 4.53 8.07 5.04
C ALA A 66 5.17 9.46 5.24
N GLU A 67 6.49 9.49 5.45
CA GLU A 67 7.24 10.73 5.62
C GLU A 67 8.04 11.04 4.36
N VAL A 68 7.99 12.31 3.93
CA VAL A 68 8.85 12.82 2.86
C VAL A 68 10.22 13.11 3.47
N VAL A 69 11.21 12.33 3.07
CA VAL A 69 12.57 12.41 3.63
C VAL A 69 13.47 13.33 2.79
N VAL A 70 13.21 13.39 1.49
CA VAL A 70 13.89 14.26 0.53
C VAL A 70 12.81 15.04 -0.19
N GLU A 71 12.96 16.35 -0.27
CA GLU A 71 12.05 17.18 -1.05
C GLU A 71 12.26 16.86 -2.54
N VAL A 72 11.18 16.42 -3.20
CA VAL A 72 11.17 16.16 -4.63
C VAL A 72 10.47 17.32 -5.34
N GLU A 73 11.17 17.99 -6.24
CA GLU A 73 10.56 18.99 -7.10
C GLU A 73 9.70 18.33 -8.18
N ASN A 74 8.48 18.85 -8.38
CA ASN A 74 7.51 18.36 -9.36
C ASN A 74 7.17 16.86 -9.23
N PRO A 75 6.61 16.46 -8.07
CA PRO A 75 6.26 15.07 -7.77
C PRO A 75 5.38 14.43 -8.86
N GLN A 76 5.75 13.22 -9.31
CA GLN A 76 4.97 12.38 -10.24
C GLN A 76 4.10 11.34 -9.51
N PRO A 77 3.02 10.85 -10.14
CA PRO A 77 2.24 9.73 -9.63
C PRO A 77 3.06 8.45 -9.44
N GLY A 78 2.79 7.68 -8.39
CA GLY A 78 3.32 6.31 -8.21
C GLY A 78 2.27 5.25 -8.54
N THR A 79 2.66 3.98 -8.46
CA THR A 79 1.83 2.84 -8.85
C THR A 79 1.57 1.91 -7.67
N ALA A 80 0.30 1.54 -7.43
CA ALA A 80 -0.04 0.37 -6.62
C ALA A 80 -0.43 -0.79 -7.55
N LYS A 81 -0.06 -2.01 -7.17
CA LYS A 81 -0.47 -3.23 -7.87
C LYS A 81 -0.94 -4.24 -6.83
N VAL A 82 -2.02 -4.93 -7.16
CA VAL A 82 -2.52 -6.06 -6.38
C VAL A 82 -2.49 -7.28 -7.31
N PHE A 83 -1.91 -8.35 -6.82
CA PHE A 83 -1.77 -9.60 -7.55
C PHE A 83 -2.06 -10.75 -6.60
N ASP A 84 -2.65 -11.82 -7.14
CA ASP A 84 -2.73 -13.09 -6.42
C ASP A 84 -1.33 -13.71 -6.42
N TYR A 85 -0.80 -13.99 -5.22
CA TYR A 85 0.57 -14.47 -5.03
C TYR A 85 0.81 -15.86 -5.64
N TYR A 86 -0.25 -16.67 -5.77
CA TYR A 86 -0.15 -18.05 -6.27
C TYR A 86 -0.69 -18.23 -7.68
N ALA A 87 -1.32 -17.19 -8.26
CA ALA A 87 -1.77 -17.25 -9.65
C ALA A 87 -0.62 -16.82 -10.59
N PRO A 88 -0.24 -17.66 -11.57
CA PRO A 88 0.80 -17.36 -12.55
C PRO A 88 0.39 -16.33 -13.60
#